data_AF-A0AAE4Y7H3-F1
#
_entry.id   AF-A0AAE4Y7H3-F1
#
_cell.length_a   1.000
_cell.length_b   1.000
_cell.length_c   1.000
_cell.angle_alpha   90.00
_cell.angle_beta   90.00
_cell.angle_gamma   90.00
#
_symmetry.space_group_name_H-M   'P 1'
#
loop_
_entity.id
_entity.type
_entity.pdbx_description
1 polymer ?
#
loop_
_entity_poly.entity_id
_entity_poly.type
_entity_poly.pdbx_seq_one_letter_code
_entity_poly.pdbx_strand_id
1 'polypeptide(L)'
;MHKRDVTVAWAFVLGLWFSIIFVALATWDLAPEGAARTILLCAGAVILVFNTAAIMAMLRHYREDRDFIYGLDIKFLDQARGVRK
;
A
#
# COMPACT_ATOMS: atom_id res chain seq x y z
N MET A 1 3.04 15.72 -6.84
CA MET A 1 3.98 14.80 -6.19
C MET A 1 3.23 13.68 -5.49
N HIS A 2 2.44 13.95 -4.44
CA HIS A 2 1.68 12.94 -3.68
C HIS A 2 0.80 11.97 -4.49
N LYS A 3 0.05 12.45 -5.50
CA LYS A 3 -0.79 11.56 -6.32
C LYS A 3 0.04 10.53 -7.11
N ARG A 4 1.24 10.92 -7.58
CA ARG A 4 2.14 10.01 -8.32
C ARG A 4 2.72 8.94 -7.40
N ASP A 5 3.12 9.31 -6.19
CA ASP A 5 3.70 8.37 -5.23
C ASP A 5 2.65 7.32 -4.79
N VAL A 6 1.41 7.77 -4.58
CA VAL A 6 0.26 6.89 -4.33
C VAL A 6 -0.02 5.97 -5.54
N THR A 7 0.01 6.50 -6.77
CA THR A 7 -0.17 5.68 -7.98
C THR A 7 0.91 4.61 -8.11
N VAL A 8 2.18 4.95 -7.85
CA VAL A 8 3.29 3.99 -7.89
C VAL A 8 3.13 2.93 -6.81
N ALA A 9 2.75 3.29 -5.58
CA ALA A 9 2.49 2.34 -4.51
C ALA A 9 1.38 1.34 -4.90
N TRP A 10 0.28 1.81 -5.50
CA TRP A 10 -0.77 0.94 -6.01
C TRP A 10 -0.32 0.07 -7.19
N ALA A 11 0.53 0.59 -8.07
CA ALA A 11 1.11 -0.20 -9.16
C ALA A 11 1.95 -1.37 -8.63
N PHE A 12 2.72 -1.18 -7.56
CA PHE A 12 3.46 -2.26 -6.90
C PHE A 12 2.53 -3.30 -6.28
N VAL A 13 1.46 -2.88 -5.60
CA VAL A 13 0.45 -3.79 -5.05
C VAL A 13 -0.18 -4.62 -6.16
N LEU A 14 -0.66 -3.98 -7.24
CA LEU A 14 -1.26 -4.68 -8.37
C LEU A 14 -0.27 -5.64 -9.04
N GLY A 15 0.99 -5.22 -9.24
CA GLY A 15 2.04 -6.07 -9.77
C GLY A 15 2.28 -7.32 -8.93
N LEU A 16 2.29 -7.17 -7.60
CA LEU A 16 2.40 -8.30 -6.66
C LEU A 16 1.19 -9.25 -6.79
N TRP A 17 -0.03 -8.71 -6.84
CA TRP A 17 -1.25 -9.49 -7.04
C TRP A 17 -1.19 -10.32 -8.32
N PHE A 18 -0.85 -9.70 -9.44
CA PHE A 18 -0.73 -10.41 -10.72
C PHE A 18 0.37 -11.47 -10.68
N SER A 19 1.52 -11.17 -10.08
CA SER A 19 2.63 -12.10 -9.96
C SER A 19 2.25 -13.36 -9.17
N ILE A 20 1.66 -13.19 -7.98
CA ILE A 20 1.26 -14.31 -7.12
C ILE A 20 0.15 -15.15 -7.76
N ILE A 21 -0.86 -14.52 -8.35
CA ILE A 21 -1.93 -15.24 -9.05
C ILE A 21 -1.37 -16.00 -10.25
N PHE A 22 -0.53 -15.36 -11.05
CA PHE A 22 0.11 -16.01 -12.20
C PHE A 22 0.92 -17.23 -11.76
N VAL A 23 1.75 -17.12 -10.74
CA VAL A 23 2.54 -18.24 -10.22
C VAL A 23 1.63 -19.35 -9.70
N ALA A 24 0.55 -19.03 -8.99
CA ALA A 24 -0.40 -20.03 -8.49
C ALA A 24 -1.10 -20.81 -9.62
N LEU A 25 -1.44 -20.13 -10.72
CA LEU A 25 -2.01 -20.77 -11.91
C LEU A 25 -0.96 -21.59 -12.67
N ALA A 26 0.23 -21.03 -12.89
CA ALA A 26 1.30 -21.68 -13.65
C ALA A 26 1.86 -22.93 -12.93
N THR A 27 1.80 -22.95 -11.60
CA THR A 27 2.28 -24.08 -10.78
C THR A 27 1.17 -25.02 -10.32
N TRP A 28 -0.06 -24.84 -10.78
CA TRP A 28 -1.21 -25.60 -10.29
C TRP A 28 -1.05 -27.12 -10.49
N ASP A 29 -0.56 -27.53 -11.66
CA ASP A 29 -0.36 -28.94 -11.99
C ASP A 29 0.92 -29.53 -11.36
N LEU A 30 1.81 -28.70 -10.85
CA LEU A 30 3.00 -29.12 -10.09
C LEU A 30 2.67 -29.50 -8.64
N ALA A 31 1.47 -29.15 -8.14
CA ALA A 31 1.02 -29.52 -6.79
C ALA A 31 0.19 -30.83 -6.85
N PRO A 32 0.79 -31.98 -6.48
CA PRO A 32 0.16 -33.29 -6.66
C PRO A 32 -0.90 -33.61 -5.60
N GLU A 33 -0.81 -33.01 -4.41
CA GLU A 33 -1.71 -33.29 -3.28
C GLU A 33 -2.64 -32.12 -2.96
N GLY A 34 -3.86 -32.43 -2.51
CA GLY A 34 -4.84 -31.43 -2.08
C GLY A 34 -4.35 -30.56 -0.91
N ALA A 35 -3.58 -31.14 0.01
CA ALA A 35 -2.98 -30.39 1.12
C ALA A 35 -1.96 -29.33 0.64
N ALA A 36 -1.11 -29.69 -0.33
CA ALA A 36 -0.14 -28.76 -0.91
C ALA A 36 -0.82 -27.58 -1.61
N ARG A 37 -1.93 -27.82 -2.33
CA ARG A 37 -2.73 -26.76 -2.96
C ARG A 37 -3.34 -25.82 -1.94
N THR A 38 -3.89 -26.34 -0.85
CA THR A 38 -4.45 -25.53 0.24
C THR A 38 -3.37 -24.66 0.88
N ILE A 39 -2.18 -25.21 1.16
CA ILE A 39 -1.06 -24.43 1.71
C ILE A 39 -0.63 -23.34 0.74
N LEU A 40 -0.51 -23.64 -0.55
CA LEU A 40 -0.14 -22.66 -1.58
C LEU A 40 -1.14 -21.51 -1.64
N LEU A 41 -2.44 -21.81 -1.62
CA LEU A 41 -3.49 -20.78 -1.62
C LEU A 41 -3.49 -19.94 -0.34
N CYS A 42 -3.37 -20.58 0.84
CA CYS A 42 -3.32 -19.87 2.12
C CYS A 42 -2.07 -18.97 2.20
N ALA A 43 -0.90 -19.49 1.86
CA ALA A 43 0.34 -18.73 1.87
C ALA A 43 0.30 -17.55 0.88
N GLY A 44 -0.19 -17.80 -0.34
CA GLY A 44 -0.41 -16.75 -1.34
C GLY A 44 -1.37 -15.65 -0.84
N ALA A 45 -2.50 -16.04 -0.24
CA ALA A 45 -3.46 -15.11 0.32
C ALA A 45 -2.86 -14.26 1.46
N VAL A 46 -2.11 -14.88 2.37
CA VAL A 46 -1.40 -14.18 3.45
C VAL A 46 -0.45 -13.14 2.88
N ILE A 47 0.40 -13.51 1.92
CA ILE A 47 1.35 -12.58 1.28
C ILE A 47 0.62 -11.37 0.69
N LEU A 48 -0.47 -11.61 -0.06
CA LEU A 48 -1.23 -10.55 -0.72
C LEU A 48 -1.90 -9.61 0.27
N VAL A 49 -2.59 -10.16 1.27
CA VAL A 49 -3.33 -9.36 2.27
C VAL A 49 -2.36 -8.52 3.10
N PHE A 50 -1.29 -9.13 3.64
CA PHE A 50 -0.35 -8.42 4.50
C PHE A 50 0.42 -7.35 3.75
N ASN A 51 0.87 -7.61 2.51
CA ASN A 51 1.56 -6.57 1.73
C ASN A 51 0.62 -5.42 1.36
N THR A 52 -0.63 -5.72 0.98
CA THR A 52 -1.63 -4.67 0.70
C THR A 52 -1.92 -3.84 1.96
N ALA A 53 -2.04 -4.48 3.12
CA ALA A 53 -2.24 -3.81 4.40
C ALA A 53 -1.03 -2.94 4.80
N ALA A 54 0.19 -3.42 4.60
CA ALA A 54 1.41 -2.66 4.88
C ALA A 54 1.51 -1.39 4.03
N ILE A 55 1.20 -1.47 2.73
CA ILE A 55 1.15 -0.29 1.86
C ILE A 55 0.03 0.67 2.29
N MET A 56 -1.15 0.18 2.63
CA MET A 56 -2.23 1.03 3.14
C MET A 56 -1.84 1.73 4.45
N ALA A 57 -1.18 1.04 5.36
CA ALA A 57 -0.68 1.61 6.61
C ALA A 57 0.37 2.70 6.35
N MET A 58 1.33 2.42 5.45
CA MET A 58 2.33 3.40 5.02
C MET A 58 1.68 4.66 4.44
N LEU A 59 0.71 4.49 3.53
CA LEU A 59 0.00 5.63 2.91
C LEU A 59 -0.84 6.42 3.91
N ARG A 60 -1.47 5.75 4.88
CA ARG A 60 -2.24 6.40 5.94
C ARG A 60 -1.35 7.26 6.82
N HIS A 61 -0.24 6.70 7.30
CA HIS A 61 0.72 7.41 8.15
C HIS A 61 1.34 8.61 7.42
N TYR A 62 1.69 8.44 6.14
CA TYR A 62 2.21 9.54 5.30
C TYR A 62 1.24 10.72 5.16
N ARG A 63 -0.08 10.47 5.20
CA ARG A 63 -1.09 11.54 5.17
C ARG A 63 -1.19 12.24 6.52
N GLU A 64 -1.17 11.46 7.60
CA GLU A 64 -1.31 11.93 8.98
C GLU A 64 -0.12 12.82 9.39
N ASP A 65 1.10 12.38 9.12
CA ASP A 65 2.32 13.16 9.39
C ASP A 65 2.38 14.45 8.57
N ARG A 66 1.91 14.41 7.32
CA ARG A 66 1.89 15.57 6.45
C ARG A 66 0.88 16.63 6.94
N ASP A 67 -0.35 16.21 7.25
CA ASP A 67 -1.40 17.14 7.67
C ASP A 67 -1.04 17.80 9.02
N PHE A 68 -0.26 17.10 9.88
CA PHE A 68 0.35 17.67 11.07
C PHE A 68 1.41 18.75 10.76
N ILE A 69 2.41 18.44 9.92
CA ILE A 69 3.52 19.35 9.61
C ILE A 69 3.02 20.62 8.90
N TYR A 70 2.21 20.47 7.85
CA TYR A 70 1.75 21.64 7.08
C TYR A 70 0.62 22.39 7.77
N GLY A 71 -0.22 21.73 8.57
CA GLY A 71 -1.29 22.41 9.32
C GLY A 71 -0.75 23.46 10.29
N LEU A 72 0.41 23.20 10.90
CA LEU A 72 1.08 24.15 11.79
C LEU A 72 1.69 25.33 11.02
N ASP A 73 2.36 25.05 9.90
CA ASP A 73 3.02 26.08 9.10
C ASP A 73 2.00 27.04 8.44
N ILE A 74 0.86 26.52 7.98
CA ILE A 74 -0.23 27.33 7.43
C ILE A 74 -0.82 28.26 8.51
N LYS A 75 -0.98 27.79 9.76
CA LYS A 75 -1.45 28.64 10.87
C LYS A 75 -0.50 29.80 11.16
N PHE A 76 0.81 29.55 11.16
CA PHE A 76 1.79 30.60 11.38
C PHE A 76 1.85 31.60 10.20
N LEU A 77 1.71 31.12 8.96
CA LEU A 77 1.60 31.98 7.77
C LEU A 77 0.35 32.87 7.81
N ASP A 78 -0.79 32.34 8.24
CA ASP A 78 -2.04 33.11 8.41
C ASP A 78 -1.91 34.15 9.52
N GLN A 79 -1.28 33.80 10.65
CA GLN A 79 -0.98 34.76 11.71
C GLN A 79 -0.05 35.89 11.23
N ALA A 80 1.01 35.55 10.49
CA ALA A 80 1.94 36.54 9.93
C ALA A 80 1.28 37.45 8.88
N ARG A 81 0.30 36.94 8.10
CA ARG A 81 -0.51 37.75 7.17
C ARG A 81 -1.54 38.62 7.88
N GLY A 82 -2.16 38.12 8.96
CA GLY A 82 -3.13 38.87 9.76
C GLY A 82 -2.52 40.05 10.52
N VAL A 83 -1.25 39.95 10.91
CA VAL A 83 -0.48 41.01 11.58
C VAL A 83 -0.05 42.14 10.61
N ARG A 84 -0.19 41.94 9.29
CA ARG A 84 0.23 42.92 8.27
C ARG A 84 -0.85 43.93 7.85
N LYS A 85 -1.95 44.05 8.60
CA LYS A 85 -3.00 45.06 8.39
C LYS A 85 -3.02 46.09 9.52
#